data_AF-T1D8X2-F1
#
_entry.id   AF-T1D8X2-F1
#
_cell.length_a   1.000
_cell.length_b   1.000
_cell.length_c   1.000
_cell.angle_alpha   90.00
_cell.angle_beta   90.00
_cell.angle_gamma   90.00
#
_symmetry.space_group_name_H-M   'P 1'
#
loop_
_entity.id
_entity.type
_entity.pdbx_description
1 polymer ?
#
loop_
_entity_poly.entity_id
_entity_poly.type
_entity_poly.pdbx_seq_one_letter_code
_entity_poly.pdbx_strand_id
1 'polypeptide(L)'
;MREIGVEGMIRLAAKETVARFLERDDFSQRMSKGLPIFLHELLYPLIQGYDSVAMKADVELGGTDQLFNLLVGRDLMRSHEMSPQVVMTMPLLVGLDGERK
;
A
#
# COMPACT_ATOMS: atom_id res chain seq x y z
N MET A 1 8.87 18.82 -6.21
CA MET A 1 9.19 17.80 -5.19
C MET A 1 10.67 17.50 -5.27
N ARG A 2 11.38 17.37 -4.14
CA ARG A 2 12.71 16.74 -4.15
C ARG A 2 12.52 15.24 -4.38
N GLU A 3 13.39 14.62 -5.16
CA GLU A 3 13.40 13.16 -5.32
C GLU A 3 13.56 12.47 -3.96
N ILE A 4 12.82 11.38 -3.75
CA ILE A 4 13.00 10.52 -2.58
C ILE A 4 14.29 9.72 -2.79
N GLY A 5 15.42 10.27 -2.33
CA GLY A 5 16.69 9.55 -2.36
C GLY A 5 16.66 8.32 -1.45
N VAL A 6 17.75 7.55 -1.44
CA VAL A 6 17.90 6.36 -0.59
C VAL A 6 17.61 6.65 0.88
N GLU A 7 18.03 7.80 1.40
CA GLU A 7 17.71 8.23 2.77
C GLU A 7 16.21 8.32 3.01
N GLY A 8 15.47 8.94 2.07
CA GLY A 8 14.01 9.06 2.15
C GLY A 8 13.33 7.70 2.13
N MET A 9 13.80 6.78 1.29
CA MET A 9 13.30 5.41 1.22
C MET A 9 13.51 4.65 2.54
N ILE A 10 14.67 4.81 3.20
CA ILE A 10 14.93 4.20 4.50
C ILE A 10 14.01 4.80 5.57
N ARG A 11 13.84 6.12 5.60
CA ARG A 11 12.93 6.81 6.53
C ARG A 11 11.48 6.37 6.35
N LEU A 12 11.06 6.12 5.11
CA LEU A 12 9.74 5.62 4.78
C LEU A 12 9.56 4.17 5.24
N ALA A 13 10.54 3.30 4.97
CA ALA A 13 10.54 1.91 5.47
C ALA A 13 10.50 1.83 7.00
N ALA A 14 11.07 2.81 7.71
CA ALA A 14 11.04 2.88 9.16
C ALA A 14 9.66 3.24 9.76
N LYS A 15 8.65 3.57 8.94
CA LYS A 15 7.30 3.91 9.41
C LYS A 15 6.40 2.70 9.65
N GLU A 16 6.78 1.53 9.14
CA GLU A 16 5.98 0.31 9.22
C GLU A 16 6.81 -0.87 9.72
N THR A 17 6.13 -1.92 10.17
CA THR A 17 6.79 -3.17 10.60
C THR A 17 6.59 -4.28 9.58
N VAL A 18 7.56 -5.18 9.50
CA VAL A 18 7.44 -6.40 8.68
C VAL A 18 6.22 -7.22 9.10
N ALA A 19 5.95 -7.33 10.40
CA ALA A 19 4.79 -8.07 10.91
C ALA A 19 3.47 -7.56 10.31
N ARG A 20 3.30 -6.23 10.24
CA ARG A 20 2.10 -5.61 9.65
C ARG A 20 1.94 -5.90 8.16
N PHE A 21 3.04 -5.97 7.41
CA PHE A 21 2.96 -6.42 6.01
C PHE A 21 2.58 -7.89 5.92
N LEU A 22 3.13 -8.74 6.79
CA LEU A 22 2.85 -10.18 6.78
C LEU A 22 1.39 -10.50 7.16
N GLU A 23 0.69 -9.64 7.88
CA GLU A 23 -0.77 -9.77 8.13
C GLU A 23 -1.63 -9.60 6.87
N ARG A 24 -1.09 -9.06 5.77
CA ARG A 24 -1.79 -8.98 4.49
C ARG A 24 -2.07 -10.39 3.97
N ASP A 25 -3.32 -10.66 3.60
CA ASP A 25 -3.78 -11.98 3.15
C ASP A 25 -2.85 -12.63 2.10
N ASP A 26 -2.37 -11.89 1.10
CA ASP A 26 -1.48 -12.42 0.07
C ASP A 26 -0.14 -12.92 0.66
N PHE A 27 0.51 -12.09 1.48
CA PHE A 27 1.77 -12.46 2.12
C PHE A 27 1.58 -13.55 3.16
N SER A 28 0.54 -13.49 3.97
CA SER A 28 0.15 -14.56 4.90
C SER A 28 -0.04 -15.90 4.20
N GLN A 29 -0.79 -15.91 3.09
CA GLN A 29 -1.02 -17.14 2.31
C GLN A 29 0.27 -17.65 1.67
N ARG A 30 1.08 -16.78 1.07
CA ARG A 30 2.36 -17.18 0.46
C ARG A 30 3.32 -17.73 1.49
N MET A 31 3.45 -17.10 2.66
CA MET A 31 4.26 -17.61 3.77
C MET A 31 3.79 -18.99 4.23
N SER A 32 2.48 -19.19 4.42
CA SER A 32 1.93 -20.49 4.82
C SER A 32 2.18 -21.61 3.81
N LYS A 33 2.28 -21.27 2.52
CA LYS A 33 2.53 -22.19 1.41
C LYS A 33 4.01 -22.37 1.09
N GLY A 34 4.90 -21.69 1.82
CA GLY A 34 6.34 -21.68 1.54
C GLY A 34 6.69 -21.04 0.19
N LEU A 35 5.81 -20.18 -0.34
CA LEU A 35 6.06 -19.45 -1.57
C LEU A 35 7.00 -18.27 -1.29
N PRO A 36 7.98 -17.99 -2.17
CA PRO A 36 8.88 -16.86 -1.99
C PRO A 36 8.11 -15.55 -1.86
N ILE A 37 8.60 -14.64 -1.03
CA ILE A 37 8.19 -13.23 -0.99
C ILE A 37 9.48 -12.42 -1.09
N PHE A 38 9.62 -11.63 -2.14
CA PHE A 38 10.81 -10.83 -2.35
C PHE A 38 10.74 -9.54 -1.53
N LEU A 39 11.89 -9.11 -1.00
CA LEU A 39 11.96 -7.93 -0.13
C LEU A 39 11.37 -6.66 -0.75
N HIS A 40 11.56 -6.45 -2.06
CA HIS A 40 11.04 -5.27 -2.76
C HIS A 40 9.51 -5.23 -2.81
N GLU A 41 8.82 -6.37 -2.68
CA GLU A 41 7.34 -6.42 -2.63
C GLU A 41 6.79 -5.73 -1.38
N LEU A 42 7.58 -5.72 -0.29
CA LEU A 42 7.23 -5.01 0.94
C LEU A 42 7.33 -3.47 0.78
N LEU A 43 8.06 -2.99 -0.23
CA LEU A 43 8.24 -1.56 -0.47
C LEU A 43 7.07 -0.95 -1.23
N TYR A 44 6.34 -1.74 -2.03
CA TYR A 44 5.29 -1.22 -2.90
C TYR A 44 4.18 -0.45 -2.14
N PRO A 45 3.61 -0.97 -1.04
CA PRO A 45 2.58 -0.23 -0.30
C PRO A 45 3.07 1.10 0.28
N LEU A 46 4.37 1.16 0.65
CA LEU A 46 4.99 2.37 1.18
C LEU A 46 5.15 3.42 0.09
N ILE A 47 5.67 3.02 -1.07
CA ILE A 47 5.89 3.92 -2.21
C ILE A 47 4.56 4.49 -2.69
N GLN A 48 3.56 3.63 -2.90
CA GLN A 48 2.21 4.08 -3.28
C GLN A 48 1.63 5.01 -2.22
N GLY A 49 1.71 4.64 -0.94
CA GLY A 49 1.19 5.49 0.13
C GLY A 49 1.92 6.84 0.26
N TYR A 50 3.20 6.91 -0.11
CA TYR A 50 3.94 8.16 -0.17
C TYR A 50 3.47 9.07 -1.31
N ASP A 51 2.94 8.52 -2.41
CA ASP A 51 2.34 9.34 -3.48
C ASP A 51 1.20 10.21 -2.93
N SER A 52 0.40 9.70 -2.00
CA SER A 52 -0.66 10.48 -1.35
C SER A 52 -0.14 11.58 -0.44
N VAL A 53 0.99 11.36 0.25
CA VAL A 53 1.71 12.41 1.00
C VAL A 53 2.24 13.48 0.05
N ALA A 54 2.86 13.06 -1.05
CA ALA A 54 3.45 13.93 -2.05
C ALA A 54 2.40 14.79 -2.77
N MET A 55 1.26 14.20 -3.10
CA MET A 55 0.14 14.86 -3.79
C MET A 55 -0.80 15.61 -2.84
N LYS A 56 -0.68 15.39 -1.52
CA LYS A 56 -1.62 15.89 -0.51
C LYS A 56 -3.06 15.50 -0.82
N ALA A 57 -3.27 14.23 -1.12
CA ALA A 57 -4.54 13.73 -1.62
C ALA A 57 -5.66 13.84 -0.57
N ASP A 58 -6.78 14.46 -0.94
CA ASP A 58 -8.00 14.45 -0.11
C ASP A 58 -8.76 13.11 -0.25
N VAL A 59 -8.69 12.48 -1.43
CA VAL A 59 -9.36 11.22 -1.75
C VAL A 59 -8.43 10.36 -2.61
N GLU A 60 -8.36 9.06 -2.33
CA GLU A 60 -7.74 8.07 -3.20
C GLU A 60 -8.75 6.98 -3.55
N LEU A 61 -8.84 6.67 -4.84
CA LEU A 61 -9.74 5.67 -5.42
C LEU A 61 -8.96 4.40 -5.76
N GLY A 62 -9.54 3.23 -5.51
CA GLY A 62 -8.95 1.97 -5.92
C GLY A 62 -9.95 0.82 -5.99
N GLY A 63 -9.51 -0.32 -6.51
CA GLY A 63 -10.28 -1.57 -6.41
C GLY A 63 -10.34 -2.07 -4.96
N THR A 64 -11.25 -2.98 -4.65
CA THR A 64 -11.35 -3.61 -3.32
C THR A 64 -10.08 -4.38 -2.92
N ASP A 65 -9.30 -4.84 -3.90
CA ASP A 65 -7.98 -5.47 -3.71
C ASP A 65 -6.88 -4.49 -3.25
N GLN A 66 -7.08 -3.18 -3.46
CA GLN A 66 -6.13 -2.14 -3.08
C GLN A 66 -6.33 -1.61 -1.66
N LEU A 67 -7.36 -2.06 -0.93
CA LEU A 67 -7.73 -1.52 0.38
C LEU A 67 -6.54 -1.43 1.34
N PHE A 68 -5.69 -2.46 1.39
CA PHE A 68 -4.49 -2.45 2.23
C PHE A 68 -3.54 -1.30 1.88
N ASN A 69 -3.20 -1.14 0.59
CA ASN A 69 -2.29 -0.08 0.14
C ASN A 69 -2.86 1.32 0.40
N LEU A 70 -4.17 1.49 0.14
CA LEU A 70 -4.88 2.75 0.40
C LEU A 70 -4.86 3.12 1.89
N LEU A 71 -4.98 2.13 2.78
CA LEU A 71 -4.88 2.35 4.23
C LEU A 71 -3.45 2.68 4.68
N VAL A 72 -2.43 2.09 4.04
CA VAL A 72 -1.03 2.47 4.27
C VAL A 72 -0.79 3.93 3.90
N GLY A 73 -1.28 4.40 2.75
CA GLY A 73 -1.22 5.81 2.37
C GLY A 73 -1.87 6.73 3.39
N ARG A 74 -3.07 6.35 3.87
CA ARG A 74 -3.78 7.07 4.92
C ARG A 74 -3.00 7.19 6.23
N ASP A 75 -2.30 6.15 6.64
CA ASP A 75 -1.48 6.15 7.85
C ASP A 75 -0.18 6.93 7.67
N LEU A 76 0.45 6.83 6.50
CA LEU A 76 1.62 7.62 6.16
C LEU A 76 1.30 9.11 6.18
N MET A 77 0.16 9.55 5.64
CA MET A 77 -0.29 10.94 5.73
C MET A 77 -0.44 11.41 7.19
N ARG A 78 -1.02 10.57 8.07
CA ARG A 78 -1.09 10.88 9.51
C ARG A 78 0.28 11.03 10.15
N SER A 79 1.22 10.17 9.79
CA SER A 79 2.60 10.24 10.30
C SER A 79 3.37 11.48 9.82
N HIS A 80 2.87 12.16 8.79
CA HIS A 80 3.36 13.43 8.26
C HIS A 80 2.52 14.63 8.73
N GLU A 81 1.67 14.45 9.74
CA GLU A 81 0.81 15.50 10.31
C GLU A 81 -0.16 16.12 9.29
N MET A 82 -0.51 15.36 8.25
CA MET A 82 -1.46 15.77 7.22
C MET A 82 -2.85 15.21 7.52
N SER A 83 -3.88 15.89 6.99
CA SER A 83 -5.22 15.30 6.97
C SER A 83 -5.20 14.02 6.14
N PRO A 84 -5.53 12.86 6.70
CA PRO A 84 -5.53 11.61 5.95
C PRO A 84 -6.60 11.61 4.85
N GLN A 85 -6.24 11.08 3.68
CA GLN A 85 -7.17 10.88 2.57
C GLN A 85 -8.41 10.06 2.96
N VAL A 86 -9.52 10.33 2.27
CA VAL A 86 -10.66 9.42 2.19
C VAL A 86 -10.31 8.26 1.27
N VAL A 87 -10.51 7.04 1.74
CA VAL A 87 -10.33 5.83 0.94
C VAL A 87 -11.67 5.45 0.31
N MET A 88 -11.72 5.40 -1.02
CA MET A 88 -12.90 4.95 -1.76
C MET A 88 -12.57 3.72 -2.59
N THR A 89 -13.21 2.59 -2.28
CA THR A 89 -13.03 1.35 -3.04
C THR A 89 -14.22 1.09 -3.96
N MET A 90 -13.93 0.55 -5.14
CA MET A 90 -14.92 0.12 -6.13
C MET A 90 -14.84 -1.41 -6.30
N PRO A 91 -15.96 -2.08 -6.60
CA PRO A 91 -15.94 -3.50 -6.91
C PRO A 91 -15.10 -3.76 -8.15
N LEU A 92 -14.46 -4.93 -8.18
CA LEU A 92 -13.66 -5.34 -9.32
C LEU A 92 -14.59 -5.83 -10.44
N LEU A 93 -14.37 -5.32 -11.65
CA LEU A 93 -15.10 -5.76 -12.82
C LEU A 93 -14.70 -7.20 -13.14
N VAL A 94 -15.67 -8.09 -13.26
CA VAL A 94 -15.43 -9.49 -13.62
C VAL A 94 -15.33 -9.60 -15.14
N GLY A 95 -14.38 -10.40 -15.62
CA GLY A 95 -14.22 -10.72 -17.04
C GLY A 95 -15.44 -11.45 -17.62
N LEU A 96 -15.51 -11.49 -18.95
CA LEU A 96 -16.60 -12.16 -19.68
C LEU A 96 -16.64 -13.69 -19.44
N ASP A 97 -15.55 -14.26 -18.94
CA ASP A 97 -15.42 -15.65 -18.52
C ASP A 97 -16.04 -15.92 -17.14
N GLY A 98 -16.39 -14.88 -16.38
CA GLY A 98 -17.07 -15.00 -15.09
C GLY A 98 -16.17 -15.40 -13.91
N GLU A 99 -14.88 -15.68 -14.17
CA GLU A 99 -13.95 -16.21 -13.15
C GLU A 99 -12.76 -15.29 -12.89
N ARG A 100 -12.23 -14.63 -13.93
CA ARG A 100 -11.05 -13.78 -13.80
C ARG A 100 -11.42 -12.32 -13.58
N LYS A 101 -10.59 -11.65 -12.80
CA LYS A 101 -10.52 -10.19 -12.69
C LYS A 101 -9.63 -9.66 -13.82
#